data_AF-A0A977PLG1-F1
#
_entry.id   AF-A0A977PLG1-F1
#
_cell.length_a   1.000
_cell.length_b   1.000
_cell.length_c   1.000
_cell.angle_alpha   90.00
_cell.angle_beta   90.00
_cell.angle_gamma   90.00
#
_symmetry.space_group_name_H-M   'P 1'
#
loop_
_entity.id
_entity.type
_entity.pdbx_description
1 polymer ?
#
loop_
_entity_poly.entity_id
_entity_poly.type
_entity_poly.pdbx_seq_one_letter_code
_entity_poly.pdbx_strand_id
1 'polypeptide(L)'
;MRALIPKPLMKLMEELYEEEGALLLGKILGKTIILEAMAFTPCEVWERGFECLPYPMEDLIGVFHKHREEPSERDLRIATLWPLYVVLSGKGLMCYNYGKLVEALIV
;
A
#
# COMPACT_ATOMS: atom_id res chain seq x y z
N MET A 1 -6.27 -14.41 1.70
CA MET A 1 -5.53 -13.61 2.71
C MET A 1 -6.40 -12.41 3.06
N ARG A 2 -6.18 -11.77 4.20
CA ARG A 2 -6.87 -10.51 4.56
C ARG A 2 -5.86 -9.47 5.04
N ALA A 3 -6.16 -8.18 4.88
CA ALA A 3 -5.35 -7.08 5.39
C ALA A 3 -6.08 -6.38 6.55
N LEU A 4 -5.40 -6.17 7.67
CA LEU A 4 -5.88 -5.36 8.79
C LEU A 4 -5.27 -3.97 8.69
N ILE A 5 -6.13 -2.95 8.59
CA ILE A 5 -5.73 -1.55 8.45
C ILE A 5 -6.24 -0.79 9.69
N PRO A 6 -5.36 -0.33 10.59
CA PRO A 6 -5.76 0.47 11.74
C PRO A 6 -6.49 1.74 11.31
N LYS A 7 -7.58 2.09 12.00
CA LYS A 7 -8.34 3.34 11.75
C LYS A 7 -7.47 4.61 11.66
N PRO A 8 -6.45 4.82 12.53
CA PRO A 8 -5.59 5.99 12.40
C PRO A 8 -4.82 6.04 11.08
N LEU A 9 -4.36 4.89 10.56
CA LEU A 9 -3.64 4.83 9.29
C LEU A 9 -4.59 5.00 8.09
N MET A 10 -5.82 4.48 8.18
CA MET A 10 -6.84 4.77 7.16
C MET A 10 -7.11 6.27 7.05
N LYS A 11 -7.31 6.96 8.18
CA LYS A 11 -7.49 8.42 8.18
C LYS A 11 -6.29 9.17 7.60
N LEU A 12 -5.08 8.74 7.95
CA LEU A 12 -3.86 9.30 7.38
C LEU A 12 -3.84 9.17 5.85
N MET A 13 -4.20 8.01 5.30
CA MET A 13 -4.31 7.80 3.84
C MET A 13 -5.35 8.74 3.19
N GLU A 14 -6.47 8.99 3.87
CA GLU A 14 -7.52 9.90 3.40
C GLU A 14 -7.05 11.35 3.33
N GLU A 15 -6.15 11.77 4.22
CA GLU A 15 -5.63 13.15 4.33
C GLU A 15 -4.53 13.48 3.30
N LEU A 16 -3.89 12.48 2.68
CA LEU A 16 -2.83 12.67 1.69
C LEU A 16 -3.33 13.33 0.39
N TYR A 17 -2.45 13.99 -0.35
CA TYR A 17 -2.78 14.53 -1.68
C TYR A 17 -2.91 13.41 -2.73
N GLU A 18 -3.58 13.70 -3.84
CA GLU A 18 -3.65 12.75 -4.97
C GLU A 18 -2.25 12.44 -5.52
N GLU A 19 -2.04 11.21 -6.00
CA GLU A 19 -0.76 10.67 -6.48
C GLU A 19 0.36 10.60 -5.43
N GLU A 20 0.04 10.82 -4.15
CA GLU A 20 0.98 10.55 -3.06
C GLU A 20 1.02 9.06 -2.73
N GLY A 21 2.25 8.59 -2.49
CA GLY A 21 2.52 7.22 -2.09
C GLY A 21 3.26 7.16 -0.76
N ALA A 22 3.23 5.98 -0.14
CA ALA A 22 3.97 5.70 1.09
C ALA A 22 4.42 4.25 1.11
N LEU A 23 5.49 3.97 1.84
CA LEU A 23 5.87 2.60 2.17
C LEU A 23 5.02 2.11 3.34
N LEU A 24 4.70 0.81 3.33
CA LEU A 24 3.87 0.15 4.34
C LEU A 24 4.71 -0.80 5.18
N LEU A 25 4.67 -0.57 6.49
CA LEU A 25 5.40 -1.37 7.47
C LEU A 25 4.44 -2.21 8.31
N GLY A 26 4.84 -3.42 8.63
CA GLY A 26 4.08 -4.31 9.50
C GLY A 26 4.55 -5.75 9.39
N LYS A 27 3.61 -6.68 9.50
CA LYS A 27 3.93 -8.11 9.58
C LYS A 27 2.87 -9.01 8.98
N ILE A 28 3.29 -10.23 8.66
CA ILE A 28 2.43 -11.28 8.12
C ILE A 28 2.32 -12.40 9.15
N LEU A 29 1.11 -12.63 9.65
CA LEU A 29 0.81 -13.72 10.59
C LEU A 29 -0.16 -14.70 9.92
N GLY A 30 0.36 -15.81 9.42
CA GLY A 30 -0.43 -16.82 8.72
C GLY A 30 -1.11 -16.28 7.47
N LYS A 31 -2.45 -16.16 7.49
CA LYS A 31 -3.26 -15.65 6.37
C LYS A 31 -3.69 -14.19 6.54
N THR A 32 -3.06 -13.47 7.47
CA THR A 32 -3.39 -12.08 7.81
C THR A 32 -2.15 -11.20 7.64
N ILE A 33 -2.30 -10.12 6.90
CA ILE A 33 -1.33 -9.03 6.82
C ILE A 33 -1.80 -7.94 7.78
N ILE A 34 -0.90 -7.44 8.61
CA ILE A 34 -1.20 -6.39 9.59
C ILE A 34 -0.36 -5.18 9.24
N LEU A 35 -1.03 -4.08 8.92
CA LEU A 35 -0.37 -2.79 8.75
C LEU A 35 -0.13 -2.15 10.12
N GLU A 36 1.10 -1.78 10.42
CA GLU A 36 1.49 -1.20 11.71
C GLU A 36 1.93 0.26 11.57
N ALA A 37 2.55 0.63 10.45
CA ALA A 37 2.97 2.01 10.19
C ALA A 37 3.05 2.33 8.69
N MET A 38 3.15 3.63 8.39
CA MET A 38 3.46 4.16 7.06
C MET A 38 4.74 4.98 7.14
N ALA A 39 5.63 4.82 6.16
CA ALA A 39 6.84 5.62 6.04
C ALA A 39 6.75 6.50 4.78
N PHE A 40 6.86 7.81 4.99
CA PHE A 40 6.96 8.80 3.93
C PHE A 40 8.43 9.05 3.66
N THR A 41 8.89 8.62 2.50
CA THR A 41 10.27 8.82 2.06
C THR A 41 10.25 9.42 0.66
N PRO A 42 11.22 10.26 0.29
CA PRO A 42 11.36 10.69 -1.09
C PRO A 42 11.52 9.44 -1.98
N CYS A 43 10.53 9.20 -2.84
CA CYS A 43 10.60 8.14 -3.84
C CYS A 43 10.75 8.80 -5.20
N GLU A 44 11.74 8.37 -5.97
CA GLU A 44 11.82 8.72 -7.38
C GLU A 44 10.85 7.84 -8.16
N VAL A 45 9.99 8.47 -8.96
CA VAL A 45 9.02 7.75 -9.81
C VAL A 45 9.65 7.51 -11.18
N TRP A 46 9.77 6.24 -11.57
CA TRP A 46 10.32 5.80 -12.86
C TRP A 46 9.21 5.16 -13.69
N GLU A 47 9.35 4.98 -15.01
CA GLU A 47 8.29 4.33 -15.82
C GLU A 47 7.86 2.93 -15.32
N ARG A 48 8.76 2.21 -14.64
CA ARG A 48 8.55 0.82 -14.22
C ARG A 48 8.34 0.63 -12.71
N GLY A 49 8.36 1.69 -11.91
CA GLY A 49 8.28 1.56 -10.45
C GLY A 49 8.56 2.85 -9.71
N PHE A 50 8.77 2.72 -8.41
CA PHE A 50 9.23 3.77 -7.51
C PHE A 50 10.51 3.26 -6.84
N GLU A 51 11.54 4.10 -6.80
CA GLU A 51 12.78 3.82 -6.07
C GLU A 51 12.82 4.72 -4.84
N CYS A 52 12.73 4.10 -3.67
CA CYS A 52 12.71 4.79 -2.39
C CYS A 52 14.03 4.50 -1.67
N LEU A 53 14.88 5.52 -1.49
CA LEU A 53 16.19 5.38 -0.85
C LEU A 53 16.19 5.98 0.56
N PRO A 54 16.86 5.37 1.56
CA PRO A 54 17.29 3.96 1.67
C PRO A 54 16.47 3.19 2.72
N TYR A 55 15.94 1.98 2.47
CA TYR A 55 15.52 1.07 3.56
C TYR A 55 15.40 -0.41 3.15
N PRO A 56 16.25 -1.32 3.69
CA PRO A 56 15.86 -2.69 3.97
C PRO A 56 15.42 -2.76 5.44
N MET A 57 14.14 -2.51 5.71
CA MET A 57 13.57 -2.81 7.02
C MET A 57 12.86 -4.17 6.94
N GLU A 58 13.10 -5.02 7.94
CA GLU A 58 12.48 -6.36 8.01
C GLU A 58 10.95 -6.30 8.07
N ASP A 59 10.39 -5.16 8.47
CA ASP A 59 8.97 -4.88 8.55
C ASP A 59 8.37 -4.28 7.27
N LEU A 60 9.17 -4.04 6.21
CA LEU A 60 8.65 -3.53 4.95
C LEU A 60 7.80 -4.60 4.25
N ILE A 61 6.49 -4.41 4.26
CA ILE A 61 5.52 -5.37 3.71
C ILE A 61 4.84 -4.88 2.44
N GLY A 62 4.99 -3.62 2.06
CA GLY A 62 4.18 -3.09 0.98
C GLY A 62 4.35 -1.63 0.64
N VAL A 63 3.44 -1.19 -0.22
CA VAL A 63 3.30 0.21 -0.61
C VAL A 63 1.84 0.62 -0.69
N PHE A 64 1.64 1.93 -0.53
CA PHE A 64 0.38 2.62 -0.69
C PHE A 64 0.50 3.64 -1.82
N HIS A 65 -0.58 3.82 -2.58
CA HIS A 65 -0.71 4.87 -3.56
C HIS A 65 -2.14 5.43 -3.57
N LYS A 66 -2.28 6.75 -3.54
CA LYS A 66 -3.58 7.42 -3.65
C LYS A 66 -3.85 7.83 -5.09
N HIS A 67 -4.98 7.38 -5.64
CA HIS A 67 -5.42 7.71 -6.99
C HIS A 67 -6.67 8.57 -6.96
N ARG A 68 -6.84 9.42 -7.97
CA ARG A 68 -8.13 10.06 -8.24
C ARG A 68 -9.16 9.06 -8.78
N GLU A 69 -8.70 8.19 -9.67
CA GLU A 69 -9.50 7.17 -10.36
C GLU A 69 -9.14 5.75 -9.91
N GLU A 70 -9.45 4.74 -10.71
CA GLU A 70 -9.09 3.35 -10.43
C GLU A 70 -7.58 3.08 -10.61
N PRO A 71 -7.02 2.04 -9.95
CA PRO A 71 -5.65 1.63 -10.14
C PRO A 71 -5.35 1.37 -11.62
N SER A 72 -4.24 1.93 -12.12
CA SER A 72 -3.81 1.70 -13.50
C SER A 72 -3.28 0.27 -13.70
N GLU A 73 -3.12 -0.17 -14.95
CA GLU A 73 -2.42 -1.43 -15.24
C GLU A 73 -1.00 -1.48 -14.65
N ARG A 74 -0.35 -0.32 -14.54
CA ARG A 74 0.97 -0.20 -13.92
C ARG A 74 0.89 -0.50 -12.43
N ASP A 75 -0.10 0.05 -11.72
CA ASP A 75 -0.32 -0.25 -10.30
C ASP A 75 -0.56 -1.75 -10.08
N LEU A 76 -1.37 -2.38 -10.95
CA LEU A 76 -1.64 -3.82 -10.87
C LEU A 76 -0.38 -4.67 -11.10
N ARG A 77 0.52 -4.25 -12.00
CA ARG A 77 1.82 -4.90 -12.19
C ARG A 77 2.70 -4.76 -10.95
N ILE A 78 2.79 -3.55 -10.39
CA ILE A 78 3.57 -3.30 -9.19
C ILE A 78 3.02 -4.08 -7.99
N ALA A 79 1.70 -4.18 -7.86
CA ALA A 79 1.05 -4.96 -6.80
C ALA A 79 1.48 -6.43 -6.77
N THR A 80 1.96 -7.00 -7.88
CA THR A 80 2.49 -8.37 -7.93
C THR A 80 3.82 -8.54 -7.20
N LEU A 81 4.52 -7.45 -6.91
CA LEU A 81 5.83 -7.45 -6.26
C LEU A 81 5.75 -7.39 -4.73
N TRP A 82 4.60 -7.00 -4.19
CA TRP A 82 4.47 -6.65 -2.77
C TRP A 82 3.53 -7.61 -2.02
N PRO A 83 3.89 -7.99 -0.78
CA PRO A 83 2.96 -8.68 0.10
C PRO A 83 1.67 -7.87 0.34
N LEU A 84 1.77 -6.54 0.42
CA LEU A 84 0.64 -5.64 0.53
C LEU A 84 0.77 -4.48 -0.45
N TYR A 85 -0.23 -4.30 -1.31
CA TYR A 85 -0.38 -3.10 -2.12
C TYR A 85 -1.73 -2.47 -1.78
N VAL A 86 -1.72 -1.20 -1.36
CA VAL A 86 -2.94 -0.49 -0.95
C VAL A 86 -3.20 0.65 -1.92
N VAL A 87 -4.43 0.71 -2.43
CA VAL A 87 -4.90 1.85 -3.21
C VAL A 87 -6.08 2.47 -2.52
N LEU A 88 -6.02 3.77 -2.28
CA LEU A 88 -7.19 4.57 -1.96
C LEU A 88 -7.59 5.36 -3.20
N SER A 89 -8.81 5.17 -3.65
CA SER A 89 -9.38 5.84 -4.83
C SER A 89 -10.75 6.43 -4.53
N GLY A 90 -11.34 7.14 -5.51
CA GLY A 90 -12.75 7.54 -5.45
C GLY A 90 -13.76 6.39 -5.30
N LYS A 91 -13.34 5.13 -5.51
CA LYS A 91 -14.17 3.91 -5.27
C LYS A 91 -13.94 3.28 -3.89
N GLY A 92 -13.06 3.86 -3.08
CA GLY A 92 -12.71 3.37 -1.75
C GLY A 92 -11.34 2.70 -1.68
N LEU A 93 -11.12 1.99 -0.57
CA LEU A 93 -9.88 1.30 -0.27
C LEU A 93 -9.85 -0.09 -0.94
N MET A 94 -8.78 -0.37 -1.67
CA MET A 94 -8.49 -1.68 -2.25
C MET A 94 -7.15 -2.18 -1.75
N CYS A 95 -7.09 -3.44 -1.31
CA CYS A 95 -5.85 -4.08 -0.89
C CYS A 95 -5.56 -5.29 -1.76
N TYR A 96 -4.31 -5.44 -2.16
CA TYR A 96 -3.85 -6.58 -2.96
C TYR A 96 -2.71 -7.30 -2.23
N ASN A 97 -2.68 -8.62 -2.36
CA ASN A 97 -1.56 -9.47 -1.96
C ASN A 97 -0.99 -10.14 -3.21
N TYR A 98 0.24 -9.80 -3.58
CA TYR A 98 0.88 -10.29 -4.81
C TYR A 98 -0.06 -10.22 -6.03
N GLY A 99 -0.66 -9.04 -6.23
CA GLY A 99 -1.58 -8.73 -7.33
C GLY A 99 -3.02 -9.27 -7.20
N LYS A 100 -3.33 -10.08 -6.18
CA LYS A 100 -4.69 -10.58 -5.95
C LYS A 100 -5.44 -9.68 -4.97
N LEU A 101 -6.65 -9.24 -5.33
CA LEU A 101 -7.51 -8.46 -4.43
C LEU A 101 -7.82 -9.29 -3.18
N VAL A 102 -7.68 -8.67 -2.01
CA VAL A 102 -7.94 -9.26 -0.69
C VAL A 102 -8.89 -8.38 0.11
N GLU A 103 -9.61 -9.00 1.04
CA GLU A 103 -10.46 -8.28 1.98
C GLU A 103 -9.62 -7.34 2.87
N ALA A 104 -10.04 -6.07 2.95
CA ALA A 104 -9.49 -5.07 3.85
C ALA A 104 -10.44 -4.89 5.05
N LEU A 105 -9.95 -5.15 6.25
CA LEU A 105 -10.67 -4.94 7.50
C LEU A 105 -10.11 -3.71 8.20
N ILE A 106 -10.94 -2.68 8.35
CA ILE A 106 -10.59 -1.49 9.13
C ILE A 106 -10.82 -1.81 10.61
N VAL A 107 -9.73 -1.82 11.39
CA VAL A 107 -9.74 -2.18 12.82
C VAL A 107 -9.47 -0.98 13.71
#